data_AF-A0A4D8PDI2-F1
#
_entry.id   AF-A0A4D8PDI2-F1
#
_cell.length_a   1.000
_cell.length_b   1.000
_cell.length_c   1.000
_cell.angle_alpha   90.00
_cell.angle_beta   90.00
_cell.angle_gamma   90.00
#
_symmetry.space_group_name_H-M   'P 1'
#
loop_
_entity.id
_entity.type
_entity.pdbx_description
1 polymer ?
#
loop_
_entity_poly.entity_id
_entity_poly.type
_entity_poly.pdbx_seq_one_letter_code
_entity_poly.pdbx_strand_id
1 'polypeptide(L)'
;MTAESLAQAAAAAKTVPGLDAERFTPEAMAAHAEWRERHRDYTGKVRDLVNQTFGLDAERNGWAAGGAALTAIRNLAEKNGLIEPEMPPAVANMLQTTGESMWSGKSGGSTGMFDVTFLPNGAEKGGNLRILFDSGRKPSADTSLVDLKRGGTNAQTALSNIRASALGASLDSVSGWTPGDAANAYAITNGKDGHGGVVGMVIVNGVDDEAKERSANILRTLQGLIP
;
A
#
# COMPACT_ATOMS: atom_id res chain seq x y z
N MET A 1 17.48 -27.31 5.08
CA MET A 1 18.88 -26.89 5.30
C MET A 1 19.61 -27.95 6.13
N THR A 2 20.93 -28.08 5.99
CA THR A 2 21.75 -29.04 6.76
C THR A 2 22.78 -28.31 7.63
N ALA A 3 23.26 -28.98 8.69
CA ALA A 3 24.33 -28.45 9.56
C ALA A 3 25.61 -28.10 8.76
N GLU A 4 25.94 -28.91 7.75
CA GLU A 4 27.08 -28.66 6.86
C GLU A 4 26.89 -27.38 6.02
N SER A 5 25.70 -27.19 5.44
CA SER A 5 25.40 -25.97 4.68
C SER A 5 25.43 -24.69 5.54
N LEU A 6 25.03 -24.80 6.81
CA LEU A 6 25.09 -23.72 7.78
C LEU A 6 26.56 -23.39 8.15
N ALA A 7 27.38 -24.41 8.39
CA ALA A 7 28.80 -24.21 8.70
C ALA A 7 29.55 -23.54 7.53
N GLN A 8 29.25 -23.93 6.29
CA GLN A 8 29.82 -23.30 5.09
C GLN A 8 29.40 -21.83 4.95
N ALA A 9 28.13 -21.51 5.18
CA ALA A 9 27.64 -20.13 5.14
C ALA A 9 28.30 -19.25 6.22
N ALA A 10 28.50 -19.78 7.44
CA ALA A 10 29.17 -19.08 8.52
C ALA A 10 30.66 -18.84 8.21
N ALA A 11 31.32 -19.83 7.58
CA ALA A 11 32.70 -19.67 7.12
C ALA A 11 32.81 -18.63 6.01
N ALA A 12 31.86 -18.60 5.06
CA ALA A 12 31.82 -17.60 4.00
C ALA A 12 31.61 -16.17 4.53
N ALA A 13 30.76 -15.98 5.54
CA ALA A 13 30.53 -14.68 6.16
C ALA A 13 31.83 -14.02 6.68
N LYS A 14 32.78 -14.82 7.19
CA LYS A 14 34.10 -14.34 7.66
C LYS A 14 34.97 -13.75 6.57
N THR A 15 34.65 -14.02 5.30
CA THR A 15 35.43 -13.54 4.16
C THR A 15 34.87 -12.26 3.55
N VAL A 16 33.70 -11.79 4.00
CA VAL A 16 33.03 -10.59 3.48
C VAL A 16 33.54 -9.34 4.22
N PRO A 17 34.22 -8.40 3.54
CA PRO A 17 34.72 -7.19 4.18
C PRO A 17 33.57 -6.33 4.73
N GLY A 18 33.72 -5.85 5.97
CA GLY A 18 32.72 -5.00 6.63
C GLY A 18 31.52 -5.75 7.21
N LEU A 19 31.46 -7.08 7.08
CA LEU A 19 30.45 -7.91 7.72
C LEU A 19 30.93 -8.36 9.11
N ASP A 20 30.10 -8.16 10.13
CA ASP A 20 30.33 -8.71 11.47
C ASP A 20 29.96 -10.20 11.50
N ALA A 21 30.91 -11.04 11.07
CA ALA A 21 30.71 -12.47 10.88
C ALA A 21 30.40 -13.24 12.19
N GLU A 22 30.71 -12.67 13.36
CA GLU A 22 30.39 -13.28 14.66
C GLU A 22 28.88 -13.40 14.89
N ARG A 23 28.08 -12.59 14.19
CA ARG A 23 26.62 -12.62 14.28
C ARG A 23 25.96 -13.67 13.39
N PHE A 24 26.70 -14.26 12.45
CA PHE A 24 26.21 -15.27 11.51
C PHE A 24 26.43 -16.68 12.04
N THR A 25 25.90 -16.96 13.24
CA THR A 25 26.00 -18.30 13.83
C THR A 25 25.09 -19.30 13.09
N PRO A 26 25.40 -20.62 13.12
CA PRO A 26 24.51 -21.64 12.56
C PRO A 26 23.07 -21.53 13.08
N GLU A 27 22.89 -21.22 14.36
CA GLU A 27 21.59 -21.04 15.00
C GLU A 27 20.86 -19.81 14.45
N ALA A 28 21.54 -18.67 14.32
CA ALA A 28 20.93 -17.45 13.79
C ALA A 28 20.53 -17.62 12.31
N MET A 29 21.35 -18.31 11.52
CA MET A 29 21.04 -18.59 10.12
C MET A 29 19.91 -19.60 9.95
N ALA A 30 19.82 -20.63 10.81
CA ALA A 30 18.71 -21.56 10.82
C ALA A 30 17.39 -20.84 11.19
N ALA A 31 17.41 -20.06 12.28
CA ALA A 31 16.26 -19.26 12.72
C ALA A 31 15.82 -18.26 11.65
N HIS A 32 16.76 -17.65 10.92
CA HIS A 32 16.47 -16.75 9.82
C HIS A 32 15.82 -17.47 8.64
N ALA A 33 16.25 -18.68 8.30
CA ALA A 33 15.62 -19.46 7.25
C ALA A 33 14.17 -19.80 7.59
N GLU A 34 13.91 -20.32 8.79
CA GLU A 34 12.57 -20.65 9.28
C GLU A 34 11.66 -19.42 9.39
N TRP A 35 12.17 -18.32 9.95
CA TRP A 35 11.41 -17.07 10.04
C TRP A 35 11.10 -16.52 8.65
N ARG A 36 12.07 -16.51 7.72
CA ARG A 36 11.86 -16.01 6.36
C ARG A 36 10.81 -16.82 5.60
N GLU A 37 10.78 -18.14 5.77
CA GLU A 37 9.76 -18.99 5.17
C GLU A 37 8.37 -18.67 5.71
N ARG A 38 8.22 -18.60 7.05
CA ARG A 38 6.94 -18.22 7.69
C ARG A 38 6.50 -16.81 7.28
N HIS A 39 7.42 -15.87 7.25
CA HIS A 39 7.15 -14.49 6.87
C HIS A 39 6.74 -14.40 5.39
N ARG A 40 7.37 -15.17 4.50
CA ARG A 40 6.98 -15.24 3.07
C ARG A 40 5.58 -15.85 2.89
N ASP A 41 5.27 -16.92 3.61
CA ASP A 41 3.92 -17.51 3.60
C ASP A 41 2.87 -16.51 4.10
N TYR A 42 3.16 -15.81 5.20
CA TYR A 42 2.32 -14.74 5.72
C TYR A 42 2.08 -13.63 4.69
N THR A 43 3.14 -13.08 4.08
CA THR A 43 3.00 -12.00 3.10
C THR A 43 2.27 -12.45 1.84
N GLY A 44 2.45 -13.71 1.42
CA GLY A 44 1.67 -14.34 0.35
C GLY A 44 0.18 -14.36 0.67
N LYS A 45 -0.20 -14.89 1.83
CA LYS A 45 -1.61 -14.95 2.28
C LYS A 45 -2.26 -13.57 2.42
N VAL A 46 -1.52 -12.59 2.93
CA VAL A 46 -2.02 -11.21 3.00
C VAL A 46 -2.24 -10.66 1.59
N ARG A 47 -1.33 -10.93 0.66
CA ARG A 47 -1.47 -10.51 -0.74
C ARG A 47 -2.70 -11.15 -1.40
N ASP A 48 -2.92 -12.44 -1.20
CA ASP A 48 -4.08 -13.15 -1.73
C ASP A 48 -5.39 -12.60 -1.14
N LEU A 49 -5.41 -12.33 0.16
CA LEU A 49 -6.57 -11.72 0.83
C LEU A 49 -6.89 -10.32 0.29
N VAL A 50 -5.87 -9.49 0.07
CA VAL A 50 -6.04 -8.15 -0.54
C VAL A 50 -6.57 -8.28 -1.96
N ASN A 51 -6.00 -9.19 -2.76
CA ASN A 51 -6.44 -9.45 -4.12
C ASN A 51 -7.90 -9.91 -4.16
N GLN A 52 -8.28 -10.86 -3.32
CA GLN A 52 -9.65 -11.33 -3.21
C GLN A 52 -10.61 -10.22 -2.77
N THR A 53 -10.21 -9.42 -1.78
CA THR A 53 -11.04 -8.35 -1.21
C THR A 53 -11.33 -7.25 -2.23
N PHE A 54 -10.37 -6.94 -3.10
CA PHE A 54 -10.50 -5.88 -4.11
C PHE A 54 -10.76 -6.40 -5.53
N GLY A 55 -10.91 -7.71 -5.70
CA GLY A 55 -11.11 -8.34 -7.01
C GLY A 55 -9.96 -8.11 -7.98
N LEU A 56 -8.72 -8.18 -7.48
CA LEU A 56 -7.49 -8.04 -8.26
C LEU A 56 -6.97 -9.43 -8.67
N ASP A 57 -6.43 -9.52 -9.87
CA ASP A 57 -5.79 -10.72 -10.41
C ASP A 57 -4.27 -10.62 -10.19
N ALA A 58 -3.67 -11.58 -9.49
CA ALA A 58 -2.24 -11.54 -9.17
C ALA A 58 -1.32 -11.56 -10.41
N GLU A 59 -1.78 -12.14 -11.53
CA GLU A 59 -1.03 -12.22 -12.78
C GLU A 59 -1.15 -10.93 -13.60
N ARG A 60 -2.23 -10.17 -13.40
CA ARG A 60 -2.53 -8.94 -14.15
C ARG A 60 -2.38 -7.67 -13.34
N ASN A 61 -2.31 -7.77 -12.02
CA ASN A 61 -2.30 -6.64 -11.10
C ASN A 61 -1.17 -6.72 -10.08
N GLY A 62 -0.42 -5.62 -9.96
CA GLY A 62 0.38 -5.29 -8.80
C GLY A 62 -0.35 -4.29 -7.91
N TRP A 63 -0.02 -4.25 -6.62
CA TRP A 63 -0.50 -3.19 -5.74
C TRP A 63 0.56 -2.79 -4.72
N ALA A 64 0.47 -1.55 -4.25
CA ALA A 64 1.27 -1.00 -3.18
C ALA A 64 0.39 -0.14 -2.27
N ALA A 65 0.74 -0.07 -0.99
CA ALA A 65 0.00 0.72 -0.02
C ALA A 65 0.96 1.56 0.82
N GLY A 66 0.49 2.72 1.26
CA GLY A 66 1.20 3.61 2.17
C GLY A 66 0.25 4.30 3.16
N GLY A 67 0.80 4.76 4.27
CA GLY A 67 0.04 5.53 5.26
C GLY A 67 -1.13 4.74 5.85
N ALA A 68 -2.28 5.38 5.98
CA ALA A 68 -3.50 4.77 6.51
C ALA A 68 -4.00 3.56 5.69
N ALA A 69 -3.62 3.42 4.41
CA ALA A 69 -3.97 2.23 3.63
C ALA A 69 -3.21 0.97 4.11
N LEU A 70 -1.97 1.12 4.59
CA LEU A 70 -1.25 0.00 5.22
C LEU A 70 -1.90 -0.40 6.54
N THR A 71 -2.37 0.57 7.33
CA THR A 71 -3.16 0.30 8.54
C THR A 71 -4.42 -0.49 8.20
N ALA A 72 -5.15 -0.08 7.15
CA ALA A 72 -6.33 -0.81 6.69
C ALA A 72 -6.02 -2.26 6.28
N ILE A 73 -4.93 -2.49 5.55
CA ILE A 73 -4.51 -3.84 5.12
C ILE A 73 -4.07 -4.69 6.32
N ARG A 74 -3.35 -4.10 7.27
CA ARG A 74 -3.01 -4.77 8.53
C ARG A 74 -4.27 -5.21 9.27
N ASN A 75 -5.23 -4.31 9.45
CA ASN A 75 -6.49 -4.60 10.13
C ASN A 75 -7.31 -5.67 9.38
N LEU A 76 -7.26 -5.67 8.04
CA LEU A 76 -7.86 -6.73 7.21
C LEU A 76 -7.20 -8.08 7.48
N ALA A 77 -5.87 -8.14 7.51
CA ALA A 77 -5.12 -9.35 7.80
C ALA A 77 -5.46 -9.90 9.20
N GLU A 78 -5.38 -9.05 10.24
CA GLU A 78 -5.68 -9.42 11.62
C GLU A 78 -7.13 -9.89 11.79
N LYS A 79 -8.10 -9.22 11.16
CA LYS A 79 -9.52 -9.62 11.16
C LYS A 79 -9.74 -11.00 10.54
N ASN A 80 -8.87 -11.43 9.63
CA ASN A 80 -8.91 -12.74 8.99
C ASN A 80 -7.95 -13.76 9.64
N GLY A 81 -7.46 -13.47 10.85
CA GLY A 81 -6.60 -14.38 11.61
C GLY A 81 -5.17 -14.51 11.08
N LEU A 82 -4.76 -13.65 10.15
CA LEU A 82 -3.39 -13.60 9.65
C LEU A 82 -2.56 -12.73 10.60
N ILE A 83 -1.76 -13.40 11.44
CA ILE A 83 -0.85 -12.75 12.38
C ILE A 83 0.57 -12.77 11.83
N GLU A 84 1.26 -11.63 11.87
CA GLU A 84 2.63 -11.50 11.41
C GLU A 84 3.58 -12.38 12.26
N PRO A 85 4.45 -13.19 11.63
CA PRO A 85 5.46 -13.96 12.36
C PRO A 85 6.50 -13.04 13.00
N GLU A 86 6.63 -13.13 14.33
CA GLU A 86 7.64 -12.39 15.10
C GLU A 86 9.07 -12.74 14.64
N MET A 87 9.91 -11.72 14.46
CA MET A 87 11.32 -11.90 14.15
C MET A 87 12.09 -12.38 15.39
N PRO A 88 12.78 -13.54 15.34
CA PRO A 88 13.54 -14.00 16.49
C PRO A 88 14.70 -13.03 16.85
N PRO A 89 15.03 -12.82 18.14
CA PRO A 89 16.11 -11.92 18.55
C PRO A 89 17.47 -12.23 17.92
N ALA A 90 17.80 -13.51 17.72
CA ALA A 90 19.02 -13.93 17.04
C ALA A 90 19.08 -13.44 15.59
N VAL A 91 17.93 -13.42 14.89
CA VAL A 91 17.80 -12.91 13.52
C VAL A 91 17.90 -11.38 13.52
N ALA A 92 17.24 -10.71 14.46
CA ALA A 92 17.31 -9.26 14.61
C ALA A 92 18.75 -8.78 14.85
N ASN A 93 19.48 -9.44 15.75
CA ASN A 93 20.89 -9.17 16.01
C ASN A 93 21.78 -9.41 14.77
N MET A 94 21.56 -10.54 14.08
CA MET A 94 22.29 -10.89 12.85
C MET A 94 22.08 -9.86 11.74
N LEU A 95 20.85 -9.38 11.56
CA LEU A 95 20.49 -8.40 10.53
C LEU A 95 20.71 -6.94 10.97
N GLN A 96 21.12 -6.72 12.22
CA GLN A 96 21.30 -5.39 12.82
C GLN A 96 20.03 -4.52 12.73
N THR A 97 18.90 -5.12 13.05
CA THR A 97 17.59 -4.47 13.06
C THR A 97 16.94 -4.62 14.42
N THR A 98 15.92 -3.81 14.69
CA THR A 98 15.09 -3.88 15.90
C THR A 98 14.04 -4.99 15.85
N GLY A 99 13.92 -5.72 14.72
CA GLY A 99 12.89 -6.75 14.54
C GLY A 99 11.50 -6.17 14.35
N GLU A 100 11.44 -4.92 13.93
CA GLU A 100 10.20 -4.18 13.69
C GLU A 100 9.28 -4.89 12.69
N SER A 101 7.99 -4.76 12.96
CA SER A 101 6.91 -5.25 12.11
C SER A 101 7.03 -4.69 10.69
N MET A 102 6.65 -5.47 9.68
CA MET A 102 6.54 -4.98 8.31
C MET A 102 5.55 -3.82 8.16
N TRP A 103 4.67 -3.64 9.16
CA TRP A 103 3.66 -2.58 9.27
C TRP A 103 4.17 -1.31 9.98
N SER A 104 5.17 -1.41 10.88
CA SER A 104 5.62 -0.27 11.70
C SER A 104 6.38 0.78 10.89
N GLY A 105 6.26 2.05 11.29
CA GLY A 105 6.93 3.19 10.63
C GLY A 105 6.44 3.53 9.22
N LYS A 106 5.59 2.70 8.61
CA LYS A 106 5.05 2.89 7.26
C LYS A 106 3.61 3.40 7.23
N SER A 107 2.88 3.29 8.35
CA SER A 107 1.59 3.95 8.57
C SER A 107 1.79 5.42 8.93
N GLY A 108 2.26 6.21 7.96
CA GLY A 108 2.48 7.65 8.12
C GLY A 108 1.18 8.45 8.08
N GLY A 109 0.69 8.89 9.24
CA GLY A 109 -0.32 9.95 9.35
C GLY A 109 -1.76 9.55 9.03
N SER A 110 -2.63 10.55 8.93
CA SER A 110 -4.06 10.39 8.63
C SER A 110 -4.36 10.18 7.15
N THR A 111 -3.36 10.24 6.27
CA THR A 111 -3.57 10.02 4.83
C THR A 111 -3.16 8.61 4.43
N GLY A 112 -3.87 8.03 3.49
CA GLY A 112 -3.61 6.72 2.91
C GLY A 112 -3.40 6.80 1.40
N MET A 113 -2.54 5.93 0.89
CA MET A 113 -2.32 5.72 -0.53
C MET A 113 -2.49 4.24 -0.86
N PHE A 114 -3.29 3.92 -1.87
CA PHE A 114 -3.39 2.58 -2.42
C PHE A 114 -3.23 2.64 -3.95
N ASP A 115 -2.16 2.03 -4.44
CA ASP A 115 -1.83 1.95 -5.86
C ASP A 115 -2.17 0.58 -6.39
N VAL A 116 -2.77 0.53 -7.57
CA VAL A 116 -2.97 -0.67 -8.38
C VAL A 116 -2.30 -0.44 -9.72
N THR A 117 -1.34 -1.29 -10.05
CA THR A 117 -0.69 -1.32 -11.36
C THR A 117 -1.30 -2.45 -12.17
N PHE A 118 -1.78 -2.15 -13.36
CA PHE A 118 -2.29 -3.10 -14.34
C PHE A 118 -1.13 -3.45 -15.28
N LEU A 119 -0.71 -4.71 -15.24
CA LEU A 119 0.45 -5.19 -15.97
C LEU A 119 0.08 -5.40 -17.46
N PRO A 120 0.96 -5.03 -18.39
CA PRO A 120 0.74 -5.31 -19.81
C PRO A 120 0.84 -6.81 -20.07
N ASN A 121 -0.24 -7.44 -20.50
CA ASN A 121 -0.29 -8.86 -20.88
C ASN A 121 -0.37 -9.00 -22.41
N GLY A 122 0.79 -9.07 -23.07
CA GLY A 122 0.91 -9.39 -24.51
C GLY A 122 0.42 -8.32 -25.50
N ALA A 123 -0.81 -7.81 -25.35
CA ALA A 123 -1.45 -6.85 -26.25
C ALA A 123 -2.08 -5.62 -25.55
N GLU A 124 -2.21 -5.61 -24.22
CA GLU A 124 -2.77 -4.48 -23.47
C GLU A 124 -1.70 -3.44 -23.11
N LYS A 125 -2.02 -2.16 -23.30
CA LYS A 125 -1.25 -1.06 -22.71
C LYS A 125 -1.60 -1.08 -21.22
N GLY A 126 -0.72 -1.62 -20.38
CA GLY A 126 -0.90 -1.58 -18.93
C GLY A 126 -1.18 -0.17 -18.40
N GLY A 127 -1.48 -0.05 -17.12
CA GLY A 127 -1.91 1.22 -16.55
C GLY A 127 -1.76 1.28 -15.04
N ASN A 128 -2.21 2.38 -14.44
CA ASN A 128 -2.16 2.56 -13.00
C ASN A 128 -3.38 3.33 -12.49
N LEU A 129 -3.84 2.91 -11.32
CA LEU A 129 -4.84 3.55 -10.48
C LEU A 129 -4.19 3.87 -9.14
N ARG A 130 -4.20 5.13 -8.73
CA ARG A 130 -3.78 5.57 -7.40
C ARG A 130 -4.96 6.16 -6.67
N ILE A 131 -5.25 5.64 -5.48
CA ILE A 131 -6.26 6.15 -4.57
C ILE A 131 -5.55 6.81 -3.41
N LEU A 132 -5.86 8.09 -3.19
CA LEU A 132 -5.40 8.89 -2.06
C LEU A 132 -6.60 9.23 -1.19
N PHE A 133 -6.47 9.11 0.12
CA PHE A 133 -7.59 9.44 1.01
C PHE A 133 -7.15 9.92 2.38
N ASP A 134 -8.06 10.61 3.07
CA ASP A 134 -7.93 10.97 4.48
C ASP A 134 -8.74 9.96 5.30
N SER A 135 -8.12 9.27 6.25
CA SER A 135 -8.76 8.26 7.08
C SER A 135 -9.82 8.83 8.01
N GLY A 136 -9.75 10.13 8.32
CA GLY A 136 -10.74 10.84 9.13
C GLY A 136 -12.04 11.18 8.37
N ARG A 137 -12.07 10.99 7.04
CA ARG A 137 -13.21 11.34 6.20
C ARG A 137 -13.87 10.10 5.62
N LYS A 138 -14.99 9.65 6.18
CA LYS A 138 -15.66 8.42 5.73
C LYS A 138 -16.54 8.65 4.48
N PRO A 139 -16.64 7.67 3.57
CA PRO A 139 -17.47 7.77 2.39
C PRO A 139 -18.93 7.46 2.77
N SER A 140 -19.88 8.17 2.17
CA SER A 140 -21.31 7.92 2.34
C SER A 140 -21.87 6.95 1.28
N ALA A 141 -23.17 6.63 1.39
CA ALA A 141 -23.86 5.88 0.34
C ALA A 141 -23.92 6.66 -0.99
N ASP A 142 -23.98 7.99 -0.91
CA ASP A 142 -24.09 8.90 -2.05
C ASP A 142 -22.74 9.39 -2.58
N THR A 143 -21.67 8.62 -2.34
CA THR A 143 -20.34 8.96 -2.85
C THR A 143 -20.32 8.94 -4.38
N SER A 144 -19.72 9.96 -4.99
CA SER A 144 -19.58 10.09 -6.44
C SER A 144 -18.20 10.58 -6.86
N LEU A 145 -17.92 10.50 -8.16
CA LEU A 145 -16.68 10.99 -8.77
C LEU A 145 -16.91 12.34 -9.44
N VAL A 146 -16.07 13.31 -9.11
CA VAL A 146 -16.01 14.62 -9.79
C VAL A 146 -14.73 14.67 -10.63
N ASP A 147 -14.88 14.81 -11.94
CA ASP A 147 -13.76 14.97 -12.89
C ASP A 147 -13.04 16.31 -12.66
N LEU A 148 -11.77 16.24 -12.23
CA LEU A 148 -10.97 17.42 -11.91
C LEU A 148 -10.37 18.09 -13.14
N LYS A 149 -10.38 17.43 -14.31
CA LYS A 149 -9.83 17.96 -15.56
C LYS A 149 -10.78 18.98 -16.22
N ARG A 150 -12.09 18.80 -16.08
CA ARG A 150 -13.09 19.60 -16.80
C ARG A 150 -13.26 21.03 -16.30
N GLY A 151 -12.59 21.41 -15.21
CA GLY A 151 -12.49 22.80 -14.74
C GLY A 151 -13.80 23.50 -14.35
N GLY A 152 -14.95 22.79 -14.36
CA GLY A 152 -16.25 23.32 -13.98
C GLY A 152 -16.36 23.61 -12.48
N THR A 153 -17.45 24.24 -12.05
CA THR A 153 -17.67 24.68 -10.66
C THR A 153 -17.43 23.56 -9.64
N ASN A 154 -18.03 22.38 -9.83
CA ASN A 154 -17.86 21.25 -8.92
C ASN A 154 -16.39 20.79 -8.81
N ALA A 155 -15.65 20.83 -9.93
CA ALA A 155 -14.24 20.49 -9.96
C ALA A 155 -13.38 21.51 -9.20
N GLN A 156 -13.66 22.81 -9.38
CA GLN A 156 -12.99 23.88 -8.65
C GLN A 156 -13.25 23.79 -7.14
N THR A 157 -14.49 23.54 -6.75
CA THR A 157 -14.87 23.32 -5.35
C THR A 157 -14.18 22.10 -4.77
N ALA A 158 -14.17 20.97 -5.47
CA ALA A 158 -13.48 19.76 -5.03
C ALA A 158 -11.96 19.98 -4.89
N LEU A 159 -11.32 20.67 -5.84
CA LEU A 159 -9.89 21.03 -5.75
C LEU A 159 -9.59 21.94 -4.55
N SER A 160 -10.44 22.94 -4.29
CA SER A 160 -10.31 23.79 -3.11
C SER A 160 -10.38 22.97 -1.81
N ASN A 161 -11.37 22.06 -1.73
CA ASN A 161 -11.54 21.16 -0.59
C ASN A 161 -10.34 20.21 -0.40
N ILE A 162 -9.74 19.71 -1.50
CA ILE A 162 -8.52 18.89 -1.44
C ILE A 162 -7.36 19.71 -0.89
N ARG A 163 -7.09 20.90 -1.46
CA ARG A 163 -5.98 21.78 -1.04
C ARG A 163 -6.06 22.17 0.44
N ALA A 164 -7.26 22.38 0.95
CA ALA A 164 -7.49 22.71 2.36
C ALA A 164 -7.46 21.49 3.32
N SER A 165 -7.24 20.27 2.82
CA SER A 165 -7.27 19.04 3.61
C SER A 165 -5.88 18.46 3.86
N ALA A 166 -5.79 17.44 4.73
CA ALA A 166 -4.55 16.67 4.93
C ALA A 166 -4.05 16.02 3.63
N LEU A 167 -4.93 15.72 2.67
CA LEU A 167 -4.56 15.24 1.34
C LEU A 167 -3.82 16.31 0.55
N GLY A 168 -4.26 17.57 0.61
CA GLY A 168 -3.59 18.70 -0.03
C GLY A 168 -2.18 18.88 0.51
N ALA A 169 -2.03 18.92 1.84
CA ALA A 169 -0.71 19.00 2.48
C ALA A 169 0.20 17.82 2.11
N SER A 170 -0.36 16.61 2.02
CA SER A 170 0.37 15.41 1.58
C SER A 170 0.73 15.42 0.10
N LEU A 171 0.00 16.14 -0.76
CA LEU A 171 0.30 16.29 -2.18
C LEU A 171 1.33 17.39 -2.42
N ASP A 172 1.27 18.48 -1.64
CA ASP A 172 2.20 19.60 -1.72
C ASP A 172 3.63 19.20 -1.31
N SER A 173 3.76 18.28 -0.35
CA SER A 173 5.07 17.74 0.08
C SER A 173 5.77 16.92 -1.01
N VAL A 174 5.02 16.40 -1.99
CA VAL A 174 5.57 15.62 -3.12
C VAL A 174 5.92 16.49 -4.34
N SER A 175 5.93 17.82 -4.19
CA SER A 175 6.34 18.83 -5.18
C SER A 175 6.09 18.45 -6.64
N GLY A 176 4.89 18.77 -7.14
CA GLY A 176 4.64 18.69 -8.59
C GLY A 176 3.26 18.20 -9.02
N TRP A 177 2.34 17.89 -8.10
CA TRP A 177 0.98 17.60 -8.52
C TRP A 177 0.21 18.89 -8.83
N THR A 178 0.13 19.21 -10.12
CA THR A 178 -0.79 20.22 -10.63
C THR A 178 -1.90 19.48 -11.38
N PRO A 179 -3.19 19.75 -11.14
CA PRO A 179 -4.26 19.24 -12.00
C PRO A 179 -4.04 19.80 -13.42
N GLY A 180 -3.48 18.99 -14.33
CA GLY A 180 -3.10 19.42 -15.66
C GLY A 180 -2.37 18.35 -16.50
N ASP A 181 -2.94 18.09 -17.66
CA ASP A 181 -2.45 17.44 -18.89
C ASP A 181 -2.10 15.94 -18.96
N ALA A 182 -1.50 15.28 -17.96
CA ALA A 182 -1.03 13.89 -18.14
C ALA A 182 -1.87 12.79 -17.46
N ALA A 183 -2.63 13.10 -16.40
CA ALA A 183 -3.39 12.11 -15.63
C ALA A 183 -4.87 12.50 -15.50
N ASN A 184 -5.77 11.53 -15.64
CA ASN A 184 -7.19 11.73 -15.35
C ASN A 184 -7.34 11.68 -13.82
N ALA A 185 -7.57 12.84 -13.20
CA ALA A 185 -7.77 12.95 -11.76
C ALA A 185 -9.25 13.15 -11.43
N TYR A 186 -9.73 12.45 -10.42
CA TYR A 186 -11.11 12.53 -9.96
C TYR A 186 -11.12 12.73 -8.44
N ALA A 187 -11.95 13.62 -7.93
CA ALA A 187 -12.26 13.65 -6.51
C ALA A 187 -13.35 12.64 -6.20
N ILE A 188 -13.18 11.88 -5.13
CA ILE A 188 -14.24 11.09 -4.52
C ILE A 188 -14.92 11.99 -3.48
N THR A 189 -16.19 12.33 -3.72
CA THR A 189 -16.96 13.26 -2.87
C THR A 189 -18.18 12.58 -2.29
N ASN A 190 -18.57 12.94 -1.08
CA ASN A 190 -19.93 12.64 -0.62
C ASN A 190 -20.88 13.62 -1.32
N GLY A 191 -21.89 13.12 -2.02
CA GLY A 191 -22.76 13.93 -2.88
C GLY A 191 -22.17 14.19 -4.28
N LYS A 192 -23.02 14.67 -5.20
CA LYS A 192 -22.74 14.82 -6.64
C LYS A 192 -22.21 16.20 -7.05
N ASP A 193 -22.30 17.17 -6.17
CA ASP A 193 -21.98 18.58 -6.41
C ASP A 193 -20.61 19.01 -5.86
N GLY A 194 -19.90 18.10 -5.18
CA GLY A 194 -18.63 18.38 -4.52
C GLY A 194 -18.76 19.13 -3.19
N HIS A 195 -19.98 19.45 -2.74
CA HIS A 195 -20.24 20.17 -1.50
C HIS A 195 -20.36 19.27 -0.27
N GLY A 196 -20.69 17.99 -0.41
CA GLY A 196 -20.74 17.06 0.74
C GLY A 196 -19.36 16.64 1.26
N GLY A 197 -18.27 17.22 0.72
CA GLY A 197 -16.91 17.03 1.18
C GLY A 197 -16.16 15.97 0.39
N VAL A 198 -14.87 16.23 0.15
CA VAL A 198 -13.96 15.28 -0.51
C VAL A 198 -13.47 14.27 0.53
N VAL A 199 -13.61 12.98 0.23
CA VAL A 199 -13.16 11.86 1.06
C VAL A 199 -11.92 11.17 0.49
N GLY A 200 -11.65 11.38 -0.79
CA GLY A 200 -10.43 10.90 -1.44
C GLY A 200 -10.25 11.49 -2.83
N MET A 201 -9.15 11.10 -3.46
CA MET A 201 -8.80 11.46 -4.82
C MET A 201 -8.29 10.21 -5.53
N VAL A 202 -8.56 10.16 -6.83
CA VAL A 202 -8.19 9.05 -7.70
C VAL A 202 -7.40 9.63 -8.85
N ILE A 203 -6.24 9.06 -9.11
CA ILE A 203 -5.42 9.36 -10.28
C ILE A 203 -5.39 8.11 -11.14
N VAL A 204 -5.76 8.24 -12.41
CA VAL A 204 -5.68 7.13 -13.35
C VAL A 204 -4.86 7.47 -14.58
N ASN A 205 -4.12 6.48 -15.05
CA ASN A 205 -3.36 6.53 -16.28
C ASN A 205 -3.52 5.22 -17.06
N GLY A 206 -3.97 5.30 -18.30
CA GLY A 206 -4.06 4.15 -19.21
C GLY A 206 -4.99 3.02 -18.75
N VAL A 207 -5.97 3.31 -17.88
CA VAL A 207 -6.96 2.33 -17.39
C VAL A 207 -8.39 2.75 -17.74
N ASP A 208 -9.24 1.74 -17.95
CA ASP A 208 -10.63 1.88 -18.38
C ASP A 208 -11.55 2.50 -17.32
N ASP A 209 -12.76 2.89 -17.73
CA ASP A 209 -13.77 3.47 -16.84
C ASP A 209 -14.16 2.53 -15.69
N GLU A 210 -14.07 1.21 -15.88
CA GLU A 210 -14.34 0.22 -14.84
C GLU A 210 -13.34 0.33 -13.65
N ALA A 211 -12.06 0.59 -13.93
CA ALA A 211 -11.06 0.78 -12.88
C ALA A 211 -11.34 2.06 -12.06
N LYS A 212 -11.96 3.06 -12.67
CA LYS A 212 -12.42 4.28 -12.00
C LYS A 212 -13.64 4.00 -11.12
N GLU A 213 -14.62 3.24 -11.59
CA GLU A 213 -15.81 2.92 -10.79
C GLU A 213 -15.46 2.06 -9.56
N ARG A 214 -14.48 1.15 -9.69
CA ARG A 214 -13.99 0.32 -8.58
C ARG A 214 -13.30 1.13 -7.48
N SER A 215 -12.74 2.30 -7.77
CA SER A 215 -11.95 3.07 -6.79
C SER A 215 -12.78 3.53 -5.59
N ALA A 216 -14.06 3.87 -5.79
CA ALA A 216 -14.95 4.25 -4.69
C ALA A 216 -15.23 3.07 -3.76
N ASN A 217 -15.38 1.85 -4.30
CA ASN A 217 -15.56 0.64 -3.52
C ASN A 217 -14.29 0.27 -2.76
N ILE A 218 -13.12 0.31 -3.42
CA ILE A 218 -11.83 0.07 -2.77
C ILE A 218 -11.64 1.06 -1.62
N LEU A 219 -11.88 2.36 -1.85
CA LEU A 219 -11.77 3.37 -0.80
C LEU A 219 -12.72 3.10 0.37
N ARG A 220 -14.00 2.80 0.09
CA ARG A 220 -14.98 2.50 1.13
C ARG A 220 -14.55 1.33 2.00
N THR A 221 -14.06 0.26 1.37
CA THR A 221 -13.54 -0.91 2.08
C THR A 221 -12.33 -0.55 2.93
N LEU A 222 -11.34 0.17 2.38
CA LEU A 222 -10.16 0.63 3.13
C LEU A 222 -10.54 1.48 4.34
N GLN A 223 -11.44 2.45 4.17
CA GLN A 223 -11.88 3.32 5.25
C GLN A 223 -12.75 2.60 6.29
N GLY A 224 -13.48 1.56 5.91
CA GLY A 224 -14.21 0.69 6.84
C GLY A 224 -13.31 -0.24 7.66
N LEU A 225 -12.05 -0.44 7.24
CA LEU A 225 -11.04 -1.21 7.96
C LEU A 225 -10.23 -0.36 8.93
N ILE A 226 -10.40 0.96 8.92
CA ILE A 226 -9.73 1.90 9.83
C ILE A 226 -10.75 2.32 10.90
N PRO A 227 -10.46 2.14 12.21
CA PRO A 227 -11.33 2.55 13.31
C PRO A 227 -11.77 4.02 13.25
#